data_AF-A0A8S9LGE9-F1
#
_entry.id   AF-A0A8S9LGE9-F1
#
_cell.length_a   1.000
_cell.length_b   1.000
_cell.length_c   1.000
_cell.angle_alpha   90.00
_cell.angle_beta   90.00
_cell.angle_gamma   90.00
#
_symmetry.space_group_name_H-M   'P 1'
#
loop_
_entity.id
_entity.type
_entity.pdbx_description
1 polymer ?
#
loop_
_entity_poly.entity_id
_entity_poly.type
_entity_poly.pdbx_seq_one_letter_code
_entity_poly.pdbx_strand_id
1 'polypeptide(L)'
;MLIPPQNWTGYDQGAHFFLPSYIMRTHGAKQQRIAIKRTPKAQLEPVFKALDTLGNTKWRINKKVLSLVDRIWANGGRVGGLVDRDDVPIPEEPDSEDQEEIKQWKWKMKEANKENSERHSQRCDVELKLEVARKMKDEEGFYFPHNVDFRGRAYPMHPYLNHLGSDLCRGILEFCEGKPLGESGLRWLKIHIANLYGGGVDKFAYKDRVAFAESHLEDIFDSSDRPLEGKRWWLNAEDPFQCLAACMNLSEALRSPFPEAAVSHIPIHQVLAKLYPQK
;
A
#
# COMPACT_ATOMS: atom_id res chain seq x y z
N MET A 1 13.71 -9.43 -0.63
CA MET A 1 15.07 -9.95 -0.95
C MET A 1 15.96 -8.79 -1.40
N LEU A 2 17.23 -8.71 -0.98
CA LEU A 2 18.14 -7.62 -1.39
C LEU A 2 18.74 -7.84 -2.79
N ILE A 3 18.78 -9.09 -3.25
CA ILE A 3 19.19 -9.47 -4.60
C ILE A 3 17.98 -9.96 -5.41
N PRO A 4 18.03 -9.93 -6.75
CA PRO A 4 16.97 -10.47 -7.60
C PRO A 4 16.59 -11.91 -7.19
N PRO A 5 15.30 -12.25 -7.16
CA PRO A 5 14.86 -13.59 -6.80
C PRO A 5 15.29 -14.62 -7.84
N GLN A 6 15.37 -15.89 -7.44
CA GLN A 6 15.58 -16.97 -8.38
C GLN A 6 14.38 -17.11 -9.32
N ASN A 7 14.65 -17.28 -10.61
CA ASN A 7 13.60 -17.54 -11.58
C ASN A 7 12.89 -18.87 -11.32
N TRP A 8 11.58 -18.89 -11.53
CA TRP A 8 10.78 -20.09 -11.41
C TRP A 8 11.11 -21.08 -12.53
N THR A 9 11.41 -22.33 -12.16
CA THR A 9 11.70 -23.43 -13.10
C THR A 9 10.93 -24.71 -12.77
N GLY A 10 10.12 -24.68 -11.71
CA GLY A 10 9.38 -25.84 -11.23
C GLY A 10 8.46 -25.50 -10.05
N TYR A 11 7.84 -26.52 -9.47
CA TYR A 11 6.91 -26.37 -8.35
C TYR A 11 7.55 -25.77 -7.11
N ASP A 12 8.74 -26.26 -6.76
CA ASP A 12 9.54 -25.92 -5.58
C ASP A 12 10.92 -25.35 -5.95
N GLN A 13 11.03 -24.78 -7.17
CA GLN A 13 12.28 -24.28 -7.75
C GLN A 13 12.08 -22.84 -8.23
N GLY A 14 12.49 -21.86 -7.42
CA GLY A 14 12.37 -20.43 -7.71
C GLY A 14 12.17 -19.57 -6.45
N ALA A 15 12.00 -18.27 -6.64
CA ALA A 15 11.85 -17.25 -5.60
C ALA A 15 13.07 -17.09 -4.67
N HIS A 16 13.12 -17.79 -3.54
CA HIS A 16 14.19 -17.63 -2.55
C HIS A 16 15.36 -18.59 -2.81
N PHE A 17 16.59 -18.16 -2.47
CA PHE A 17 17.80 -18.99 -2.64
C PHE A 17 17.89 -20.16 -1.64
N PHE A 18 17.49 -19.92 -0.39
CA PHE A 18 17.69 -20.88 0.71
C PHE A 18 16.37 -21.31 1.38
N LEU A 19 15.33 -20.49 1.29
CA LEU A 19 14.04 -20.79 1.89
C LEU A 19 13.18 -21.61 0.90
N PRO A 20 12.56 -22.71 1.35
CA PRO A 20 11.61 -23.45 0.52
C PRO A 20 10.53 -22.53 -0.03
N SER A 21 10.39 -22.51 -1.34
CA SER A 21 9.45 -21.66 -2.04
C SER A 21 8.61 -22.51 -2.96
N TYR A 22 7.29 -22.31 -2.93
CA TYR A 22 6.35 -23.06 -3.75
C TYR A 22 5.58 -22.10 -4.64
N ILE A 23 5.47 -22.46 -5.93
CA ILE A 23 4.82 -21.61 -6.92
C ILE A 23 3.34 -21.39 -6.61
N MET A 24 2.67 -22.37 -5.99
CA MET A 24 1.24 -22.30 -5.69
C MET A 24 0.97 -22.49 -4.20
N ARG A 25 0.17 -21.59 -3.62
CA ARG A 25 -0.38 -21.66 -2.27
C ARG A 25 -1.50 -22.70 -2.23
N THR A 26 -1.19 -23.90 -1.76
CA THR A 26 -2.14 -25.03 -1.73
C THR A 26 -2.95 -25.15 -0.44
N HIS A 27 -2.55 -24.45 0.63
CA HIS A 27 -3.17 -24.57 1.96
C HIS A 27 -3.38 -26.02 2.42
N GLY A 28 -2.44 -26.92 2.08
CA GLY A 28 -2.49 -28.34 2.43
C GLY A 28 -3.29 -29.23 1.45
N ALA A 29 -3.92 -28.67 0.41
CA ALA A 29 -4.69 -29.44 -0.56
C ALA A 29 -3.78 -30.35 -1.41
N LYS A 30 -3.83 -31.66 -1.12
CA LYS A 30 -3.01 -32.68 -1.79
C LYS A 30 -3.27 -32.74 -3.29
N GLN A 31 -4.53 -32.63 -3.73
CA GLN A 31 -4.90 -32.68 -5.15
C GLN A 31 -4.28 -31.53 -5.94
N GLN A 32 -4.35 -30.29 -5.42
CA GLN A 32 -3.74 -29.12 -6.05
C GLN A 32 -2.22 -29.28 -6.17
N ARG A 33 -1.57 -29.77 -5.11
CA ARG A 33 -0.12 -30.06 -5.12
C ARG A 33 0.25 -31.14 -6.14
N ILE A 34 -0.55 -32.19 -6.27
CA ILE A 34 -0.31 -33.25 -7.27
C ILE A 34 -0.51 -32.70 -8.68
N ALA A 35 -1.56 -31.91 -8.91
CA ALA A 35 -1.85 -31.33 -10.21
C ALA A 35 -0.67 -30.50 -10.73
N ILE A 36 -0.23 -29.49 -9.98
CA ILE A 36 0.89 -28.63 -10.37
C ILE A 36 2.21 -29.41 -10.58
N LYS A 37 2.46 -30.46 -9.78
CA LYS A 37 3.65 -31.31 -9.93
C LYS A 37 3.60 -32.21 -11.17
N ARG A 38 2.40 -32.56 -11.64
CA ARG A 38 2.19 -33.41 -12.83
C ARG A 38 2.07 -32.61 -14.12
N THR A 39 1.70 -31.33 -14.04
CA THR A 39 1.61 -30.46 -15.20
C THR A 39 2.97 -30.34 -15.89
N PRO A 40 3.06 -30.55 -17.22
CA PRO A 40 4.30 -30.36 -17.96
C PRO A 40 4.86 -28.94 -17.77
N LYS A 41 6.17 -28.82 -17.55
CA LYS A 41 6.84 -27.51 -17.34
C LYS A 41 6.54 -26.51 -18.45
N ALA A 42 6.50 -26.97 -19.70
CA ALA A 42 6.17 -26.13 -20.86
C ALA A 42 4.81 -25.42 -20.74
N GLN A 43 3.82 -26.03 -20.08
CA GLN A 43 2.52 -25.38 -19.85
C GLN A 43 2.57 -24.32 -18.73
N LEU A 44 3.56 -24.41 -17.84
CA LEU A 44 3.76 -23.48 -16.71
C LEU A 44 4.72 -22.34 -17.05
N GLU A 45 5.48 -22.42 -18.15
CA GLU A 45 6.44 -21.38 -18.56
C GLU A 45 5.85 -19.96 -18.61
N PRO A 46 4.63 -19.73 -19.15
CA PRO A 46 4.03 -18.39 -19.12
C PRO A 46 3.81 -17.88 -17.68
N VAL A 47 3.44 -18.78 -16.76
CA VAL A 47 3.26 -18.45 -15.33
C VAL A 47 4.60 -18.14 -14.68
N PHE A 48 5.62 -18.95 -14.94
CA PHE A 48 6.98 -18.69 -14.45
C PHE A 48 7.47 -17.31 -14.90
N LYS A 49 7.40 -17.02 -16.21
CA LYS A 49 7.82 -15.74 -16.77
C LYS A 49 7.06 -14.56 -16.17
N ALA A 50 5.75 -14.69 -15.95
CA ALA A 50 4.96 -13.64 -15.31
C ALA A 50 5.40 -13.39 -13.87
N LEU A 51 5.59 -14.44 -13.07
CA LEU A 51 6.04 -14.34 -11.68
C LEU A 51 7.47 -13.80 -11.58
N ASP A 52 8.35 -14.20 -12.50
CA ASP A 52 9.73 -13.70 -12.57
C ASP A 52 9.75 -12.22 -12.95
N THR A 53 8.90 -11.80 -13.88
CA THR A 53 8.76 -10.38 -14.25
C THR A 53 8.31 -9.54 -13.06
N LEU A 54 7.28 -9.99 -12.33
CA LEU A 54 6.81 -9.33 -11.11
C LEU A 54 7.89 -9.32 -10.02
N GLY A 55 8.59 -10.45 -9.86
CA GLY A 55 9.63 -10.65 -8.85
C GLY A 55 10.89 -9.82 -9.07
N ASN A 56 11.26 -9.58 -10.33
CA ASN A 56 12.46 -8.82 -10.69
C ASN A 56 12.25 -7.30 -10.69
N THR A 57 11.07 -6.80 -10.34
CA THR A 57 10.86 -5.37 -10.16
C THR A 57 11.52 -4.92 -8.86
N LYS A 58 12.51 -4.02 -8.94
CA LYS A 58 13.23 -3.47 -7.79
C LYS A 58 12.43 -2.32 -7.16
N TRP A 59 12.14 -2.44 -5.87
CA TRP A 59 11.44 -1.44 -5.05
C TRP A 59 12.41 -0.78 -4.07
N ARG A 60 12.04 0.39 -3.56
CA ARG A 60 12.72 1.01 -2.43
C ARG A 60 11.70 1.70 -1.51
N ILE A 61 12.18 2.12 -0.33
CA ILE A 61 11.36 2.90 0.59
C ILE A 61 11.33 4.36 0.18
N ASN A 62 10.14 4.94 0.07
CA ASN A 62 9.97 6.39 -0.01
C ASN A 62 10.27 6.98 1.37
N LYS A 63 11.50 7.47 1.55
CA LYS A 63 12.00 8.00 2.83
C LYS A 63 11.22 9.22 3.32
N LYS A 64 10.73 10.07 2.40
CA LYS A 64 9.97 11.27 2.74
C LYS A 64 8.65 10.89 3.41
N VAL A 65 7.90 9.95 2.82
CA VAL A 65 6.63 9.46 3.36
C VAL A 65 6.85 8.62 4.62
N LEU A 66 7.85 7.73 4.64
CA LEU A 66 8.16 6.95 5.85
C LEU A 66 8.48 7.86 7.04
N SER A 67 9.31 8.90 6.85
CA SER A 67 9.65 9.84 7.92
C SER A 67 8.42 10.56 8.47
N LEU A 68 7.45 10.88 7.62
CA LEU A 68 6.20 11.50 8.05
C LEU A 68 5.33 10.51 8.83
N VAL A 69 5.17 9.29 8.31
CA VAL A 69 4.43 8.23 8.99
C VAL A 69 5.02 7.95 10.36
N ASP A 70 6.35 7.87 10.48
CA ASP A 70 7.03 7.70 11.76
C ASP A 70 6.72 8.84 12.74
N ARG A 71 6.67 10.09 12.27
CA ARG A 71 6.26 11.24 13.09
C ARG A 71 4.81 11.12 13.54
N ILE A 72 3.88 10.79 12.64
CA ILE A 72 2.46 10.60 12.98
C ILE A 72 2.31 9.48 14.01
N TRP A 73 2.99 8.37 13.77
CA TRP A 73 2.92 7.19 14.61
C TRP A 73 3.51 7.45 16.00
N ALA A 74 4.64 8.16 16.09
CA ALA A 74 5.21 8.57 17.38
C ALA A 74 4.29 9.52 18.17
N ASN A 75 3.40 10.26 17.50
CA ASN A 75 2.44 11.19 18.10
C ASN A 75 1.04 10.59 18.34
N GLY A 76 0.93 9.26 18.40
CA GLY A 76 -0.32 8.58 18.77
C GLY A 76 -1.14 8.01 17.62
N GLY A 77 -0.68 8.12 16.37
CA GLY A 77 -1.41 7.58 15.21
C GLY A 77 -2.60 8.46 14.81
N ARG A 78 -3.78 7.85 14.57
CA ARG A 78 -5.07 8.51 14.21
C ARG A 78 -5.15 9.26 12.87
N VAL A 79 -4.02 9.58 12.24
CA VAL A 79 -3.96 10.39 11.02
C VAL A 79 -3.70 9.50 9.79
N GLY A 80 -4.36 9.81 8.68
CA GLY A 80 -4.18 9.08 7.40
C GLY A 80 -4.63 7.62 7.45
N GLY A 81 -5.63 7.31 8.28
CA GLY A 81 -6.11 5.92 8.45
C GLY A 81 -5.25 5.06 9.37
N LEU A 82 -4.25 5.63 10.05
CA LEU A 82 -3.54 4.92 11.12
C LEU A 82 -4.43 4.76 12.35
N VAL A 83 -4.39 3.56 12.94
CA VAL A 83 -5.10 3.25 14.20
C VAL A 83 -4.61 4.15 15.34
N ASP A 84 -5.49 4.41 16.31
CA ASP A 84 -5.12 5.06 17.56
C ASP A 84 -4.18 4.16 18.38
N ARG A 85 -3.10 4.75 18.91
CA ARG A 85 -2.17 4.04 19.78
C ARG A 85 -2.74 3.77 21.18
N ASP A 86 -3.71 4.58 21.60
CA ASP A 86 -4.32 4.48 22.91
C ASP A 86 -5.57 3.58 22.89
N ASP A 87 -5.81 2.93 24.02
CA ASP A 87 -7.04 2.18 24.26
C ASP A 87 -8.18 3.13 24.62
N VAL A 88 -9.40 2.77 24.22
CA VAL A 88 -10.60 3.43 24.76
C VAL A 88 -10.74 3.09 26.23
N PRO A 89 -11.16 4.04 27.08
CA PRO A 89 -11.34 3.79 28.50
C PRO A 89 -12.44 2.75 28.70
N ILE A 90 -12.16 1.76 29.55
CA ILE A 90 -13.17 0.80 29.98
C ILE A 90 -14.06 1.50 31.01
N PRO A 91 -15.40 1.50 30.84
CA PRO A 91 -16.30 2.15 31.79
C PRO A 91 -16.19 1.50 33.17
N GLU A 92 -16.15 2.34 34.21
CA GLU A 92 -16.15 1.89 35.59
C GLU A 92 -17.48 1.22 35.96
N GLU A 93 -17.41 0.23 36.85
CA GLU A 93 -18.60 -0.46 37.35
C GLU A 93 -19.47 0.53 38.14
N PRO A 94 -20.77 0.66 37.83
CA PRO A 94 -21.65 1.58 38.54
C PRO A 94 -21.87 1.10 39.98
N ASP A 95 -21.86 2.02 40.94
CA ASP A 95 -22.25 1.77 42.33
C ASP A 95 -23.79 1.79 42.44
N SER A 96 -24.42 0.78 41.83
CA SER A 96 -25.87 0.66 41.70
C SER A 96 -26.28 -0.80 41.67
N GLU A 97 -27.35 -1.14 42.39
CA GLU A 97 -27.96 -2.47 42.33
C GLU A 97 -28.96 -2.62 41.18
N ASP A 98 -29.21 -1.55 40.41
CA ASP A 98 -30.12 -1.58 39.26
C ASP A 98 -29.59 -2.53 38.17
N GLN A 99 -30.36 -3.59 37.92
CA GLN A 99 -30.02 -4.62 36.96
C GLN A 99 -29.91 -4.08 35.53
N GLU A 100 -30.68 -3.05 35.15
CA GLU A 100 -30.59 -2.49 33.81
C GLU A 100 -29.34 -1.62 33.66
N GLU A 101 -28.96 -0.87 34.71
CA GLU A 101 -27.73 -0.09 34.74
C GLU A 101 -26.48 -1.00 34.68
N ILE A 102 -26.44 -2.06 35.48
CA ILE A 102 -25.38 -3.09 35.44
C ILE A 102 -25.30 -3.74 34.04
N LYS A 103 -26.44 -4.03 33.41
CA LYS A 103 -26.49 -4.64 32.07
C LYS A 103 -25.96 -3.68 31.01
N GLN A 104 -26.35 -2.40 31.04
CA GLN A 104 -25.83 -1.38 30.14
C GLN A 104 -24.32 -1.19 30.31
N TRP A 105 -23.83 -1.17 31.56
CA TRP A 105 -22.41 -1.15 31.85
C TRP A 105 -21.67 -2.35 31.24
N LYS A 106 -22.16 -3.58 31.46
CA LYS A 106 -21.58 -4.80 30.87
C LYS A 106 -21.51 -4.74 29.34
N TRP A 107 -22.52 -4.16 28.69
CA TRP A 107 -22.52 -3.97 27.24
C TRP A 107 -21.45 -2.96 26.80
N LYS A 108 -21.38 -1.79 27.43
CA LYS A 108 -20.34 -0.78 27.14
C LYS A 108 -18.93 -1.31 27.42
N MET A 109 -18.75 -2.06 28.51
CA MET A 109 -17.50 -2.71 28.86
C MET A 109 -17.08 -3.74 27.79
N LYS A 110 -18.03 -4.55 27.30
CA LYS A 110 -17.77 -5.52 26.22
C LYS A 110 -17.41 -4.83 24.90
N GLU A 111 -18.09 -3.74 24.58
CA GLU A 111 -17.81 -2.92 23.40
C GLU A 111 -16.40 -2.31 23.46
N ALA A 112 -16.05 -1.67 24.57
CA ALA A 112 -14.71 -1.11 24.80
C ALA A 112 -13.61 -2.18 24.71
N ASN A 113 -13.81 -3.34 25.34
CA ASN A 113 -12.85 -4.46 25.26
C ASN A 113 -12.70 -5.00 23.84
N LYS A 114 -13.80 -5.11 23.09
CA LYS A 114 -13.77 -5.53 21.68
C LYS A 114 -12.97 -4.53 20.86
N GLU A 115 -13.25 -3.23 21.00
CA GLU A 115 -12.54 -2.18 20.28
C GLU A 115 -11.04 -2.17 20.62
N ASN A 116 -10.67 -2.29 21.90
CA ASN A 116 -9.26 -2.35 22.31
C ASN A 116 -8.53 -3.57 21.76
N SER A 117 -9.19 -4.73 21.66
CA SER A 117 -8.63 -5.93 21.04
C SER A 117 -8.40 -5.76 19.52
N GLU A 118 -9.36 -5.13 18.83
CA GLU A 118 -9.25 -4.79 17.41
C GLU A 118 -8.12 -3.77 17.16
N ARG A 119 -8.07 -2.69 17.96
CA ARG A 119 -7.00 -1.69 17.91
C ARG A 119 -5.63 -2.32 18.19
N HIS A 120 -5.51 -3.17 19.21
CA HIS A 120 -4.27 -3.87 19.52
C HIS A 120 -3.75 -4.67 18.32
N SER A 121 -4.64 -5.43 17.66
CA SER A 121 -4.29 -6.21 16.46
C SER A 121 -3.79 -5.32 15.32
N GLN A 122 -4.47 -4.20 15.07
CA GLN A 122 -4.08 -3.22 14.05
C GLN A 122 -2.75 -2.53 14.39
N ARG A 123 -2.52 -2.18 15.66
CA ARG A 123 -1.25 -1.57 16.12
C ARG A 123 -0.07 -2.52 15.89
N CYS A 124 -0.24 -3.80 16.22
CA CYS A 124 0.77 -4.82 15.96
C CYS A 124 1.08 -4.96 14.46
N ASP A 125 0.07 -4.96 13.59
CA ASP A 125 0.26 -5.00 12.15
C ASP A 125 1.01 -3.76 11.62
N VAL A 126 0.66 -2.56 12.08
CA VAL A 126 1.37 -1.31 11.73
C VAL A 126 2.83 -1.37 12.20
N GLU A 127 3.10 -1.75 13.45
CA GLU A 127 4.48 -1.83 13.98
C GLU A 127 5.34 -2.81 13.18
N LEU A 128 4.82 -3.99 12.82
CA LEU A 128 5.54 -4.96 11.99
C LEU A 128 5.88 -4.39 10.61
N LYS A 129 4.94 -3.68 9.97
CA LYS A 129 5.18 -3.00 8.68
C LYS A 129 6.25 -1.93 8.79
N LEU A 130 6.16 -1.08 9.82
CA LEU A 130 7.12 0.01 10.04
C LEU A 130 8.50 -0.52 10.43
N GLU A 131 8.58 -1.58 11.22
CA GLU A 131 9.86 -2.20 11.57
C GLU A 131 10.58 -2.73 10.32
N VAL A 132 9.87 -3.44 9.44
CA VAL A 132 10.43 -3.87 8.16
C VAL A 132 10.84 -2.66 7.31
N ALA A 133 9.97 -1.64 7.18
CA ALA A 133 10.29 -0.44 6.42
C ALA A 133 11.55 0.27 6.93
N ARG A 134 11.67 0.44 8.26
CA ARG A 134 12.82 1.08 8.91
C ARG A 134 14.11 0.31 8.69
N LYS A 135 14.07 -1.02 8.71
CA LYS A 135 15.24 -1.88 8.41
C LYS A 135 15.66 -1.80 6.94
N MET A 136 14.69 -1.69 6.04
CA MET A 136 14.94 -1.69 4.59
C MET A 136 15.23 -0.29 4.01
N LYS A 137 15.06 0.79 4.79
CA LYS A 137 15.11 2.16 4.26
C LYS A 137 16.47 2.55 3.69
N ASP A 138 17.56 2.03 4.25
CA ASP A 138 18.92 2.41 3.85
C ASP A 138 19.55 1.45 2.83
N GLU A 139 18.81 0.39 2.47
CA GLU A 139 19.14 -0.47 1.34
C GLU A 139 18.93 0.27 0.02
N GLU A 140 19.77 -0.04 -0.99
CA GLU A 140 19.64 0.56 -2.32
C GLU A 140 18.27 0.24 -2.94
N GLY A 141 17.80 -1.00 -2.74
CA GLY A 141 16.48 -1.47 -3.11
C GLY A 141 16.31 -2.96 -2.83
N PHE A 142 15.11 -3.47 -3.01
CA PHE A 142 14.74 -4.84 -2.72
C PHE A 142 13.65 -5.36 -3.65
N TYR A 143 13.51 -6.68 -3.66
CA TYR A 143 12.65 -7.43 -4.56
C TYR A 143 11.61 -8.23 -3.78
N PHE A 144 10.42 -8.36 -4.38
CA PHE A 144 9.33 -9.16 -3.87
C PHE A 144 9.14 -10.41 -4.74
N PRO A 145 9.71 -11.58 -4.43
CA PRO A 145 9.33 -12.81 -5.11
C PRO A 145 7.82 -13.05 -4.99
N HIS A 146 7.19 -13.52 -6.06
CA HIS A 146 5.76 -13.79 -6.13
C HIS A 146 5.48 -15.29 -6.26
N ASN A 147 4.33 -15.70 -5.75
CA ASN A 147 3.71 -17.00 -6.00
C ASN A 147 2.22 -16.80 -6.33
N VAL A 148 1.51 -17.86 -6.69
CA VAL A 148 0.07 -17.81 -7.03
C VAL A 148 -0.83 -18.50 -6.01
N ASP A 149 -2.10 -18.09 -5.94
CA ASP A 149 -3.15 -18.92 -5.36
C ASP A 149 -3.61 -20.02 -6.35
N PHE A 150 -4.52 -20.90 -5.92
CA PHE A 150 -5.06 -21.97 -6.76
C PHE A 150 -5.82 -21.49 -8.01
N ARG A 151 -6.14 -20.19 -8.09
CA ARG A 151 -6.81 -19.55 -9.23
C ARG A 151 -5.83 -18.85 -10.16
N GLY A 152 -4.53 -18.88 -9.86
CA GLY A 152 -3.48 -18.23 -10.64
C GLY A 152 -3.25 -16.76 -10.31
N ARG A 153 -3.88 -16.19 -9.26
CA ARG A 153 -3.60 -14.80 -8.85
C ARG A 153 -2.23 -14.72 -8.18
N ALA A 154 -1.40 -13.77 -8.62
CA ALA A 154 -0.07 -13.56 -8.07
C ALA A 154 -0.11 -12.75 -6.76
N TYR A 155 0.76 -13.11 -5.83
CA TYR A 155 0.92 -12.44 -4.54
C TYR A 155 2.40 -12.41 -4.14
N PRO A 156 2.90 -11.30 -3.58
CA PRO A 156 4.20 -11.25 -2.92
C PRO A 156 4.29 -12.32 -1.83
N MET A 157 5.45 -12.94 -1.71
CA MET A 157 5.71 -13.94 -0.68
C MET A 157 6.06 -13.33 0.68
N HIS A 158 6.46 -12.05 0.73
CA HIS A 158 6.78 -11.35 1.97
C HIS A 158 5.48 -10.83 2.62
N PRO A 159 5.11 -11.28 3.83
CA PRO A 159 3.76 -11.08 4.35
C PRO A 159 3.49 -9.68 4.92
N TYR A 160 4.49 -9.04 5.53
CA TYR A 160 4.28 -7.81 6.31
C TYR A 160 4.26 -6.54 5.43
N LEU A 161 5.39 -6.20 4.81
CA LEU A 161 5.52 -5.05 3.93
C LEU A 161 5.59 -5.50 2.47
N ASN A 162 4.58 -5.14 1.67
CA ASN A 162 4.55 -5.33 0.22
C ASN A 162 3.53 -4.40 -0.44
N HIS A 163 3.62 -4.24 -1.76
CA HIS A 163 2.80 -3.31 -2.54
C HIS A 163 1.33 -3.75 -2.73
N LEU A 164 0.94 -4.98 -2.35
CA LEU A 164 -0.47 -5.38 -2.29
C LEU A 164 -1.14 -4.99 -0.96
N GLY A 165 -0.38 -4.46 0.01
CA GLY A 165 -0.86 -4.08 1.33
C GLY A 165 -1.79 -2.86 1.35
N SER A 166 -1.97 -2.31 2.55
CA SER A 166 -2.78 -1.11 2.83
C SER A 166 -2.19 0.15 2.18
N ASP A 167 -2.95 1.25 2.17
CA ASP A 167 -2.49 2.56 1.69
C ASP A 167 -1.12 2.95 2.29
N LEU A 168 -0.95 2.76 3.60
CA LEU A 168 0.36 2.90 4.27
C LEU A 168 1.49 2.17 3.52
N CYS A 169 1.32 0.87 3.22
CA CYS A 169 2.35 0.08 2.56
C CYS A 169 2.65 0.61 1.15
N ARG A 170 1.63 1.04 0.41
CA ARG A 170 1.78 1.55 -0.95
C ARG A 170 2.38 2.95 -0.97
N GLY A 171 2.01 3.82 -0.04
CA GLY A 171 2.54 5.17 0.07
C GLY A 171 4.03 5.21 0.44
N ILE A 172 4.52 4.25 1.23
CA ILE A 172 5.95 4.15 1.59
C ILE A 172 6.79 3.35 0.60
N LEU A 173 6.21 2.76 -0.44
CA LEU A 173 6.91 1.97 -1.46
C LEU A 173 6.91 2.70 -2.80
N GLU A 174 8.08 2.77 -3.44
CA GLU A 174 8.23 3.33 -4.78
C GLU A 174 9.20 2.49 -5.61
N PHE A 175 9.22 2.67 -6.93
CA PHE A 175 10.19 1.96 -7.77
C PHE A 175 11.61 2.43 -7.43
N CYS A 176 12.54 1.48 -7.32
CA CYS A 176 13.95 1.81 -7.11
C CYS A 176 14.51 2.54 -8.32
N GLU A 177 14.18 2.05 -9.52
CA GLU A 177 14.58 2.65 -10.78
C GLU A 177 13.57 3.72 -11.20
N GLY A 178 14.02 4.97 -11.22
CA GLY A 178 13.21 6.09 -11.67
C GLY A 178 13.25 6.25 -13.19
N LYS A 179 12.21 6.89 -13.75
CA LYS A 179 12.15 7.24 -15.17
C LYS A 179 11.81 8.72 -15.34
N PRO A 180 12.37 9.40 -16.36
CA PRO A 180 11.94 10.76 -16.69
C PRO A 180 10.45 10.76 -17.01
N LEU A 181 9.72 11.75 -16.51
CA LEU A 181 8.27 11.84 -16.73
C LEU A 181 7.93 11.94 -18.21
N GLY A 182 8.67 12.75 -18.97
CA GLY A 182 8.26 13.14 -20.31
C GLY A 182 6.95 13.95 -20.29
N GLU A 183 6.49 14.33 -21.48
CA GLU A 183 5.23 15.08 -21.64
C GLU A 183 4.02 14.27 -21.12
N SER A 184 4.00 12.97 -21.42
CA SER A 184 2.89 12.09 -21.04
C SER A 184 2.91 11.73 -19.55
N GLY A 185 4.09 11.55 -18.93
CA GLY A 185 4.19 11.17 -17.52
C GLY A 185 3.74 12.27 -16.58
N LEU A 186 4.02 13.55 -16.89
CA LEU A 186 3.53 14.66 -16.07
C LEU A 186 1.99 14.71 -16.07
N ARG A 187 1.38 14.50 -17.25
CA ARG A 187 -0.08 14.37 -17.38
C ARG A 187 -0.61 13.18 -16.58
N TRP A 188 0.04 12.02 -16.66
CA TRP A 188 -0.39 10.82 -15.93
C TRP A 188 -0.23 10.94 -14.42
N LEU A 189 0.78 11.68 -13.94
CA LEU A 189 0.95 11.96 -12.52
C LEU A 189 -0.18 12.84 -11.98
N LYS A 190 -0.60 13.86 -12.73
CA LYS A 190 -1.80 14.67 -12.40
C LYS A 190 -3.07 13.82 -12.35
N ILE A 191 -3.29 12.96 -13.35
CA ILE A 191 -4.41 12.01 -13.37
C ILE A 191 -4.34 11.06 -12.16
N HIS A 192 -3.15 10.62 -11.79
CA HIS A 192 -2.96 9.71 -10.67
C HIS A 192 -3.34 10.36 -9.33
N ILE A 193 -2.97 11.62 -9.10
CA ILE A 193 -3.43 12.36 -7.91
C ILE A 193 -4.96 12.41 -7.85
N ALA A 194 -5.62 12.74 -8.96
CA ALA A 194 -7.08 12.75 -9.03
C ALA A 194 -7.71 11.37 -8.75
N ASN A 195 -7.07 10.28 -9.22
CA ASN A 195 -7.52 8.92 -8.94
C ASN A 195 -7.37 8.55 -7.45
N LEU A 196 -6.26 8.93 -6.83
CA LEU A 196 -5.98 8.67 -5.41
C LEU A 196 -6.87 9.52 -4.49
N TYR A 197 -7.21 10.73 -4.93
CA TYR A 197 -8.15 11.59 -4.21
C TYR A 197 -9.53 10.93 -4.09
N GLY A 198 -9.99 10.26 -5.16
CA GLY A 198 -11.25 9.52 -5.15
C GLY A 198 -12.46 10.46 -5.05
N GLY A 199 -13.49 10.07 -4.29
CA GLY A 199 -14.67 10.91 -4.07
C GLY A 199 -15.52 11.12 -5.33
N GLY A 200 -15.37 10.27 -6.34
CA GLY A 200 -16.01 10.38 -7.65
C GLY A 200 -15.18 11.13 -8.70
N VAL A 201 -14.08 11.79 -8.33
CA VAL A 201 -13.15 12.45 -9.26
C VAL A 201 -12.45 11.42 -10.15
N ASP A 202 -12.15 10.24 -9.60
CA ASP A 202 -11.61 9.06 -10.28
C ASP A 202 -12.53 8.53 -11.41
N LYS A 203 -13.77 9.01 -11.49
CA LYS A 203 -14.75 8.65 -12.52
C LYS A 203 -14.85 9.67 -13.64
N PHE A 204 -14.25 10.86 -13.49
CA PHE A 204 -14.29 11.89 -14.52
C PHE A 204 -13.49 11.50 -15.76
N ALA A 205 -13.68 12.20 -16.87
CA ALA A 205 -12.80 12.03 -18.02
C ALA A 205 -11.36 12.44 -17.66
N TYR A 206 -10.36 11.88 -18.33
CA TYR A 206 -8.96 12.18 -18.02
C TYR A 206 -8.61 13.67 -18.10
N LYS A 207 -9.26 14.43 -18.99
CA LYS A 207 -9.06 15.89 -19.09
C LYS A 207 -9.49 16.59 -17.80
N ASP A 208 -10.64 16.20 -17.24
CA ASP A 208 -11.19 16.82 -16.03
C ASP A 208 -10.40 16.39 -14.78
N ARG A 209 -9.82 15.19 -14.78
CA ARG A 209 -8.87 14.76 -13.73
C ARG A 209 -7.58 15.59 -13.75
N VAL A 210 -7.07 15.93 -14.93
CA VAL A 210 -5.94 16.86 -15.05
C VAL A 210 -6.33 18.24 -14.54
N ALA A 211 -7.50 18.76 -14.97
CA ALA A 211 -8.00 20.06 -14.51
C ALA A 211 -8.20 20.11 -12.99
N PHE A 212 -8.68 19.01 -12.38
CA PHE A 212 -8.79 18.88 -10.92
C PHE A 212 -7.43 19.03 -10.23
N ALA A 213 -6.40 18.35 -10.71
CA ALA A 213 -5.06 18.49 -10.14
C ALA A 213 -4.50 19.91 -10.35
N GLU A 214 -4.77 20.52 -11.50
CA GLU A 214 -4.34 21.89 -11.82
C GLU A 214 -5.05 22.95 -10.95
N SER A 215 -6.33 22.76 -10.63
CA SER A 215 -7.08 23.68 -9.77
C SER A 215 -6.67 23.58 -8.29
N HIS A 216 -5.98 22.51 -7.89
CA HIS A 216 -5.53 22.27 -6.52
C HIS A 216 -4.00 22.33 -6.38
N LEU A 217 -3.28 22.99 -7.30
CA LEU A 217 -1.82 23.07 -7.24
C LEU A 217 -1.31 23.69 -5.94
N GLU A 218 -2.00 24.72 -5.41
CA GLU A 218 -1.64 25.31 -4.11
C GLU A 218 -1.75 24.30 -2.96
N ASP A 219 -2.80 23.49 -2.95
CA ASP A 219 -3.01 22.47 -1.91
C ASP A 219 -2.05 21.29 -2.07
N ILE A 220 -1.66 20.96 -3.30
CA ILE A 220 -0.61 19.97 -3.61
C ILE A 220 0.74 20.46 -3.09
N PHE A 221 1.12 21.72 -3.37
CA PHE A 221 2.36 22.30 -2.86
C PHE A 221 2.36 22.40 -1.33
N ASP A 222 1.26 22.84 -0.72
CA ASP A 222 1.12 22.89 0.74
C ASP A 222 1.21 21.49 1.37
N SER A 223 0.57 20.49 0.78
CA SER A 223 0.66 19.09 1.23
C SER A 223 2.09 18.55 1.13
N SER A 224 2.83 18.91 0.08
CA SER A 224 4.23 18.54 -0.09
C SER A 224 5.15 19.20 0.94
N ASP A 225 4.98 20.51 1.18
CA ASP A 225 5.92 21.31 1.98
C ASP A 225 5.64 21.26 3.49
N ARG A 226 4.35 21.22 3.85
CA ARG A 226 3.86 21.28 5.23
C ARG A 226 2.83 20.18 5.49
N PRO A 227 3.20 18.89 5.32
CA PRO A 227 2.24 17.78 5.35
C PRO A 227 1.46 17.64 6.68
N LEU A 228 2.03 18.07 7.82
CA LEU A 228 1.34 18.08 9.13
C LEU A 228 0.96 19.49 9.59
N GLU A 229 1.62 20.53 9.11
CA GLU A 229 1.47 21.89 9.63
C GLU A 229 0.65 22.81 8.71
N GLY A 230 0.36 22.37 7.48
CA GLY A 230 -0.42 23.10 6.48
C GLY A 230 -1.91 22.78 6.55
N LYS A 231 -2.59 22.91 5.41
CA LYS A 231 -4.02 22.61 5.21
C LYS A 231 -4.32 21.11 5.29
N ARG A 232 -3.29 20.26 5.09
CA ARG A 232 -3.40 18.78 5.11
C ARG A 232 -4.42 18.24 4.10
N TRP A 233 -4.54 18.86 2.93
CA TRP A 233 -5.51 18.50 1.89
C TRP A 233 -5.43 17.02 1.49
N TRP A 234 -4.22 16.46 1.45
CA TRP A 234 -3.97 15.04 1.17
C TRP A 234 -4.73 14.06 2.09
N LEU A 235 -5.14 14.46 3.30
CA LEU A 235 -5.93 13.62 4.21
C LEU A 235 -7.37 13.39 3.75
N ASN A 236 -7.87 14.24 2.85
CA ASN A 236 -9.23 14.12 2.31
C ASN A 236 -9.31 13.09 1.16
N ALA A 237 -8.17 12.55 0.72
CA ALA A 237 -8.12 11.53 -0.31
C ALA A 237 -8.59 10.17 0.21
N GLU A 238 -9.12 9.30 -0.66
CA GLU A 238 -9.42 7.90 -0.33
C GLU A 238 -8.16 7.09 0.01
N ASP A 239 -7.03 7.42 -0.63
CA ASP A 239 -5.71 6.84 -0.38
C ASP A 239 -4.70 7.93 0.06
N PRO A 240 -4.73 8.37 1.34
CA PRO A 240 -3.97 9.54 1.80
C PRO A 240 -2.46 9.46 1.60
N PHE A 241 -1.80 8.38 2.01
CA PHE A 241 -0.33 8.30 1.94
C PHE A 241 0.17 8.18 0.51
N GLN A 242 -0.54 7.45 -0.36
CA GLN A 242 -0.25 7.46 -1.79
C GLN A 242 -0.47 8.84 -2.40
N CYS A 243 -1.57 9.52 -2.05
CA CYS A 243 -1.87 10.87 -2.55
C CYS A 243 -0.76 11.84 -2.16
N LEU A 244 -0.29 11.78 -0.91
CA LEU A 244 0.81 12.59 -0.44
C LEU A 244 2.12 12.30 -1.18
N ALA A 245 2.45 11.02 -1.40
CA ALA A 245 3.63 10.63 -2.18
C ALA A 245 3.59 11.23 -3.59
N ALA A 246 2.42 11.18 -4.25
CA ALA A 246 2.21 11.76 -5.57
C ALA A 246 2.26 13.30 -5.54
N CYS A 247 1.72 13.95 -4.50
CA CYS A 247 1.83 15.40 -4.30
C CYS A 247 3.30 15.83 -4.19
N MET A 248 4.09 15.16 -3.35
CA MET A 248 5.52 15.44 -3.19
C MET A 248 6.28 15.30 -4.52
N ASN A 249 6.00 14.25 -5.29
CA ASN A 249 6.65 14.04 -6.58
C ASN A 249 6.24 15.07 -7.63
N LEU A 250 4.95 15.43 -7.71
CA LEU A 250 4.48 16.45 -8.64
C LEU A 250 5.04 17.83 -8.28
N SER A 251 5.09 18.17 -6.99
CA SER A 251 5.69 19.43 -6.53
C SER A 251 7.17 19.53 -6.88
N GLU A 252 7.93 18.45 -6.70
CA GLU A 252 9.34 18.37 -7.10
C GLU A 252 9.51 18.54 -8.62
N ALA A 253 8.67 17.87 -9.42
CA ALA A 253 8.69 17.98 -10.88
C ALA A 253 8.36 19.41 -11.36
N LEU A 254 7.30 20.03 -10.83
CA LEU A 254 6.87 21.37 -11.24
C LEU A 254 7.81 22.49 -10.79
N ARG A 255 8.66 22.25 -9.78
CA ARG A 255 9.72 23.18 -9.36
C ARG A 255 10.98 23.09 -10.22
N SER A 256 11.12 22.03 -11.02
CA SER A 256 12.19 21.91 -12.01
C SER A 256 11.96 22.90 -13.16
N PRO A 257 13.01 23.54 -13.71
CA PRO A 257 12.88 24.32 -14.94
C PRO A 257 12.43 23.47 -16.15
N PHE A 258 12.63 22.15 -16.08
CA PHE A 258 12.18 21.18 -17.08
C PHE A 258 11.40 20.05 -16.39
N PRO A 259 10.08 20.24 -16.12
CA PRO A 259 9.27 19.24 -15.43
C PRO A 259 9.23 17.87 -16.14
N GLU A 260 9.29 17.82 -17.48
CA GLU A 260 9.31 16.55 -18.22
C GLU A 260 10.61 15.77 -18.00
N ALA A 261 11.71 16.44 -17.67
CA ALA A 261 12.99 15.79 -17.39
C ALA A 261 13.10 15.28 -15.94
N ALA A 262 12.16 15.64 -15.07
CA ALA A 262 12.16 15.19 -13.69
C ALA A 262 12.00 13.67 -13.62
N VAL A 263 12.87 13.02 -12.84
CA VAL A 263 12.86 11.57 -12.66
C VAL A 263 11.82 11.21 -11.60
N SER A 264 10.82 10.45 -11.98
CA SER A 264 9.79 9.94 -11.06
C SER A 264 10.01 8.47 -10.75
N HIS A 265 9.76 8.12 -9.49
CA HIS A 265 9.79 6.76 -8.95
C HIS A 265 8.39 6.26 -8.59
N ILE A 266 7.37 7.11 -8.71
CA ILE A 266 6.01 6.82 -8.27
C ILE A 266 5.34 5.83 -9.23
N PRO A 267 4.84 4.68 -8.75
CA PRO A 267 4.01 3.80 -9.54
C PRO A 267 2.67 4.46 -9.89
N ILE A 268 2.33 4.57 -11.17
CA ILE A 268 1.03 5.10 -11.61
C ILE A 268 0.03 3.94 -11.75
N HIS A 269 -1.03 3.96 -10.94
CA HIS A 269 -2.06 2.92 -10.96
C HIS A 269 -3.07 3.14 -12.09
N GLN A 270 -3.23 2.11 -12.94
CA GLN A 270 -4.27 2.03 -13.96
C GLN A 270 -5.24 0.91 -13.56
N VAL A 271 -6.33 1.29 -12.90
CA VAL A 271 -7.41 0.37 -12.56
C VAL A 271 -8.53 0.57 -13.57
N LEU A 272 -9.00 -0.51 -14.18
CA LEU A 272 -10.19 -0.45 -15.02
C LEU A 272 -11.35 0.03 -14.14
N ALA A 273 -11.83 1.25 -14.40
CA ALA A 273 -13.10 1.69 -13.86
C ALA A 273 -14.13 0.64 -14.28
N LYS A 274 -14.83 0.04 -13.30
CA LYS A 274 -15.98 -0.81 -13.61
C LYS A 274 -16.98 0.10 -14.32
N LEU A 275 -16.97 0.06 -15.64
CA LEU A 275 -18.03 0.60 -16.47
C LEU A 275 -19.24 -0.27 -16.17
N TYR A 276 -19.98 0.08 -15.12
CA TYR A 276 -21.33 -0.42 -14.96
C TYR A 276 -22.10 0.12 -16.16
N PRO A 277 -22.63 -0.74 -17.05
CA PRO A 277 -23.50 -0.25 -18.11
C PRO A 277 -24.66 0.47 -17.41
N GLN A 278 -24.85 1.75 -17.75
CA GLN A 278 -26.08 2.43 -17.40
C GLN A 278 -27.21 1.65 -18.06
N LYS A 279 -28.12 1.12 -17.24
CA LYS A 279 -29.38 0.57 -17.71
C LYS A 279 -30.33 1.70 -18.07
#